data_AF-A0A9N9HJ29-F1
#
_entry.id   AF-A0A9N9HJ29-F1
#
_cell.length_a   1.000
_cell.length_b   1.000
_cell.length_c   1.000
_cell.angle_alpha   90.00
_cell.angle_beta   90.00
_cell.angle_gamma   90.00
#
_symmetry.space_group_name_H-M   'P 1'
#
loop_
_entity.id
_entity.type
_entity.pdbx_description
1 polymer ?
#
loop_
_entity_poly.entity_id
_entity_poly.type
_entity_poly.pdbx_seq_one_letter_code
_entity_poly.pdbx_strand_id
1 'polypeptide(L)' 'KAGLKVQPDKCHFGKTSLPFLGYIIGKNEIKPDPSKVEKVQNYPVPENITAL' A
#
# COMPACT_ATOMS: atom_id res chain seq x y z
N LYS A 1 28.87 12.35 6.49
CA LYS A 1 27.54 13.01 6.38
C LYS A 1 26.62 12.09 5.58
N ALA A 2 25.38 11.88 6.01
CA ALA A 2 24.50 10.83 5.47
C ALA A 2 23.77 11.15 4.14
N GLY A 3 23.85 12.37 3.58
CA GLY A 3 23.41 12.66 2.20
C GLY A 3 21.91 12.54 1.88
N LEU A 4 21.05 12.19 2.84
CA LEU A 4 19.62 11.98 2.64
C LEU A 4 18.88 13.30 2.39
N LYS A 5 18.00 13.31 1.36
CA LYS A 5 17.09 14.41 1.03
C LYS A 5 15.65 13.92 1.10
N VAL A 6 14.77 14.76 1.66
CA VAL A 6 13.34 14.47 1.77
C VAL A 6 12.64 14.91 0.47
N GLN A 7 11.68 14.10 0.00
CA GLN A 7 10.81 14.46 -1.11
C GLN A 7 9.49 15.03 -0.57
N PRO A 8 9.23 16.35 -0.68
CA PRO A 8 8.08 16.99 -0.04
C PRO A 8 6.73 16.43 -0.51
N ASP A 9 6.61 16.07 -1.78
CA ASP A 9 5.36 15.52 -2.35
C ASP A 9 4.95 14.18 -1.72
N LYS A 10 5.92 13.44 -1.19
CA LYS A 10 5.71 12.16 -0.50
C LYS A 10 5.52 12.32 1.01
N CYS A 11 5.59 13.55 1.53
CA CYS A 11 5.39 13.82 2.94
C CYS A 11 3.90 14.05 3.24
N HIS A 12 3.43 13.44 4.31
CA HIS A 12 2.07 13.59 4.79
C HIS A 12 2.11 13.97 6.28
N PHE A 13 1.60 15.14 6.61
CA PHE A 13 1.58 15.67 7.98
C PHE A 13 0.15 15.89 8.47
N GLY A 14 -0.11 15.63 9.75
CA GLY A 14 -1.40 15.90 10.39
C GLY A 14 -2.59 15.07 9.87
N LYS A 15 -2.36 14.00 9.08
CA LYS A 15 -3.43 13.15 8.58
C LYS A 15 -3.87 12.12 9.61
N THR A 16 -5.17 11.90 9.73
CA THR A 16 -5.76 10.87 10.61
C THR A 16 -5.51 9.46 10.09
N SER A 17 -5.30 9.31 8.78
CA SER A 17 -4.86 8.07 8.14
C SER A 17 -3.92 8.34 6.96
N LEU A 18 -2.99 7.41 6.69
CA LEU A 18 -2.09 7.47 5.54
C LEU A 18 -1.77 6.10 4.96
N PRO A 19 -1.53 6.00 3.64
CA PRO A 19 -0.99 4.80 3.03
C PRO A 19 0.51 4.65 3.37
N PHE A 20 0.90 3.48 3.86
CA PHE A 20 2.29 3.13 4.17
C PHE A 20 2.52 1.64 3.94
N LEU A 21 3.53 1.30 3.13
CA LEU A 21 3.93 -0.09 2.81
C LEU A 21 2.78 -1.02 2.35
N GLY A 22 1.76 -0.47 1.69
CA GLY A 22 0.59 -1.23 1.22
C GLY A 22 -0.51 -1.44 2.27
N TYR A 23 -0.48 -0.64 3.34
CA TYR A 23 -1.52 -0.58 4.36
C TYR A 23 -2.00 0.87 4.52
N ILE A 24 -3.25 1.07 4.89
CA ILE A 24 -3.78 2.33 5.40
C ILE A 24 -3.60 2.30 6.92
N ILE A 25 -2.70 3.13 7.44
CA ILE A 25 -2.47 3.30 8.88
C ILE A 25 -3.35 4.43 9.37
N GLY A 26 -4.27 4.15 10.30
CA GLY A 26 -5.14 5.12 10.97
C GLY A 26 -4.87 5.21 12.48
N LYS A 27 -5.75 5.91 13.21
CA LYS A 27 -5.59 6.19 14.65
C LYS A 27 -5.49 4.94 15.53
N ASN A 28 -6.28 3.90 15.25
CA ASN A 28 -6.33 2.64 16.01
C ASN A 28 -6.44 1.40 15.10
N GLU A 29 -6.32 1.59 13.78
CA GLU A 29 -6.57 0.54 12.80
C GLU A 29 -5.45 0.54 11.76
N ILE A 30 -4.92 -0.65 11.45
CA ILE A 30 -4.08 -0.88 10.29
C ILE A 30 -4.93 -1.73 9.35
N LYS A 31 -5.32 -1.16 8.21
CA LYS A 31 -6.11 -1.88 7.21
C LYS A 31 -5.22 -2.17 6.00
N PRO A 32 -5.24 -3.38 5.44
CA PRO A 32 -4.59 -3.62 4.17
C PRO A 32 -5.18 -2.67 3.12
N ASP A 33 -4.32 -2.13 2.26
CA ASP A 33 -4.76 -1.22 1.21
C ASP A 33 -5.77 -1.93 0.30
N PRO A 34 -6.99 -1.39 0.15
CA PRO A 34 -8.06 -2.07 -0.58
C PRO A 34 -7.66 -2.35 -2.02
N SER A 35 -6.87 -1.48 -2.67
CA SER A 35 -6.40 -1.73 -4.04
C SER A 35 -5.41 -2.89 -4.14
N LYS A 36 -4.73 -3.28 -3.06
CA LYS A 36 -3.91 -4.49 -3.03
C LYS A 36 -4.76 -5.74 -2.79
N VAL A 37 -5.80 -5.63 -1.95
CA VAL A 37 -6.75 -6.71 -1.68
C VAL A 37 -7.59 -7.02 -2.92
N GLU A 38 -8.07 -6.00 -3.64
CA GLU A 38 -8.85 -6.16 -4.89
C GLU A 38 -8.10 -6.94 -5.95
N LYS A 39 -6.78 -6.75 -6.08
CA LYS A 39 -5.96 -7.50 -7.05
C LYS A 39 -5.88 -8.99 -6.74
N VAL A 40 -5.91 -9.35 -5.46
CA VAL A 40 -5.91 -10.74 -5.02
C VAL A 40 -7.31 -11.35 -5.14
N GLN A 41 -8.34 -10.59 -4.77
CA GLN A 41 -9.74 -11.06 -4.87
C GLN A 41 -10.18 -11.26 -6.33
N ASN A 42 -9.77 -10.37 -7.22
CA ASN A 42 -10.08 -10.45 -8.64
C ASN A 42 -9.03 -11.22 -9.42
N TYR A 43 -8.13 -11.95 -8.75
CA TYR A 43 -7.15 -12.76 -9.44
C TYR A 43 -7.88 -13.87 -10.22
N PRO A 44 -7.76 -13.91 -11.56
CA PRO A 44 -8.46 -14.92 -12.34
C PRO A 44 -7.95 -16.30 -11.99
N VAL A 45 -8.82 -17.31 -12.03
CA VAL A 45 -8.39 -18.69 -11.85
C VAL A 45 -7.44 -19.03 -13.01
N PRO A 46 -6.20 -19.43 -12.72
CA PRO A 46 -5.22 -19.70 -13.77
C PRO A 46 -5.67 -20.91 -14.59
N GLU A 47 -5.84 -20.71 -15.91
CA GLU A 47 -6.33 -21.75 -16.82
C GLU A 47 -5.21 -22.69 -17.31
N ASN A 48 -3.95 -22.32 -17.08
CA ASN A 48 -2.78 -23.07 -17.53
C ASN A 48 -1.62 -22.91 -16.55
N ILE A 49 -0.67 -23.85 -16.59
CA ILE A 49 0.49 -23.93 -15.69
C ILE A 49 1.33 -22.63 -15.70
N THR A 50 1.31 -21.90 -16.81
CA THR A 50 2.06 -20.64 -16.99
C THR A 50 1.35 -19.41 -16.41
N ALA A 51 0.08 -19.52 -16.00
CA ALA A 51 -0.74 -18.38 -15.54
C ALA A 51 -0.72 -18.18 -14.01
N LEU A 52 0.14 -18.91 -13.28
CA LEU A 52 0.34 -18.83 -11.84
C LEU A 52 1.38 -17.78 -11.44
#